data_AF-A0A9Q0XXE7-F1
#
_entry.id   AF-A0A9Q0XXE7-F1
#
_cell.length_a   1.000
_cell.length_b   1.000
_cell.length_c   1.000
_cell.angle_alpha   90.00
_cell.angle_beta   90.00
_cell.angle_gamma   90.00
#
_symmetry.space_group_name_H-M   'P 1'
#
loop_
_entity.id
_entity.type
_entity.pdbx_description
1 polymer ?
#
loop_
_entity_poly.entity_id
_entity_poly.type
_entity_poly.pdbx_seq_one_letter_code
_entity_poly.pdbx_strand_id
1 'polypeptide(L)'
;MPRRTDNLYCTHGEDTIFLAQHPPPNSLIVNASQNRAKNTSTSVPSNKEGRKLDLIGKKQYSLASFSLRTSNHLCAMDIYTRHLLFKMPTLFEQLPDDARAKLSSYHKEILSLMDYQAIAATHMADAAAHQLANAVFLRRHAWLRTATITDVAHNRIEGAPFEGEGLFAATTDESLENILKMRKTACSYSYQGSSSQPSSHPGPSQWRRPYTSAGPRPQQCPWQSYQQSHYYCSTQPPRPRATQSGRRYDHKPKHSS
;
A
#
# COMPACT_ATOMS: atom_id res chain seq x y z
N MET A 1 -4.73 10.71 -8.57
CA MET A 1 -6.11 10.97 -8.16
C MET A 1 -6.52 12.35 -8.64
N PRO A 2 -7.80 12.59 -9.00
CA PRO A 2 -8.28 13.92 -9.34
C PRO A 2 -8.14 14.85 -8.12
N ARG A 3 -7.49 16.00 -8.27
CA ARG A 3 -7.28 16.95 -7.15
C ARG A 3 -8.58 17.37 -6.44
N ARG A 4 -9.72 17.29 -7.14
CA ARG A 4 -11.03 17.66 -6.61
C ARG A 4 -11.50 16.73 -5.47
N THR A 5 -11.14 15.45 -5.50
CA THR A 5 -11.56 14.50 -4.45
C THR A 5 -10.70 14.61 -3.19
N ASP A 6 -9.50 15.17 -3.28
CA ASP A 6 -8.60 15.32 -2.12
C ASP A 6 -9.13 16.29 -1.07
N ASN A 7 -9.92 17.30 -1.48
CA ASN A 7 -10.50 18.31 -0.57
C ASN A 7 -11.77 17.84 0.15
N LEU A 8 -12.41 16.76 -0.32
CA LEU A 8 -13.66 16.27 0.28
C LEU A 8 -13.41 15.46 1.57
N TYR A 9 -12.24 14.85 1.67
CA TYR A 9 -11.87 13.94 2.76
C TYR A 9 -10.63 14.45 3.49
N CYS A 10 -10.62 15.75 3.83
CA CYS A 10 -9.54 16.33 4.62
C CYS A 10 -9.51 15.74 6.02
N THR A 11 -8.31 15.40 6.51
CA THR A 11 -8.06 15.05 7.90
C THR A 11 -7.47 16.26 8.61
N HIS A 12 -7.93 16.51 9.84
CA HIS A 12 -7.44 17.58 10.69
C HIS A 12 -6.74 16.93 11.89
N GLY A 13 -5.41 17.00 11.93
CA GLY A 13 -4.59 16.39 12.98
C GLY A 13 -3.13 16.33 12.55
N GLU A 14 -2.22 16.66 13.47
CA GLU A 14 -0.77 16.62 13.22
C GLU A 14 -0.29 15.19 12.90
N ASP A 15 -0.95 14.21 13.51
CA ASP A 15 -0.77 12.77 13.29
C ASP A 15 -1.22 12.28 11.91
N THR A 16 -2.01 13.06 11.16
CA THR A 16 -2.53 12.67 9.85
C THR A 16 -1.85 13.35 8.66
N ILE A 17 -0.84 14.19 8.91
CA ILE A 17 -0.14 14.96 7.85
C ILE A 17 0.43 14.02 6.78
N PHE A 18 0.90 12.84 7.17
CA PHE A 18 1.42 11.84 6.24
C PHE A 18 0.36 11.36 5.22
N LEU A 19 -0.93 11.42 5.54
CA LEU A 19 -1.99 11.03 4.60
C LEU A 19 -2.23 12.07 3.49
N ALA A 20 -1.82 13.32 3.71
CA ALA A 20 -1.98 14.41 2.76
C ALA A 20 -0.78 14.52 1.80
N GLN A 21 0.41 14.13 2.26
CA GLN A 21 1.65 14.34 1.51
C GLN A 21 2.50 13.08 1.46
N HIS A 22 3.22 12.88 0.36
CA HIS A 22 4.19 11.81 0.29
C HIS A 22 5.34 12.06 1.27
N PRO A 23 5.70 11.08 2.12
CA PRO A 23 6.81 11.26 3.03
C PRO A 23 8.08 11.50 2.22
N PRO A 24 8.86 12.55 2.54
CA PRO A 24 10.10 12.84 1.84
C PRO A 24 11.12 11.73 2.14
N PRO A 25 12.02 11.42 1.20
CA PRO A 25 13.15 10.56 1.51
C PRO A 25 14.12 11.34 2.41
N ASN A 26 14.12 11.00 3.70
CA ASN A 26 14.92 11.59 4.77
C ASN A 26 15.96 10.54 5.23
N SER A 27 17.25 10.74 4.99
CA SER A 27 18.35 9.92 5.57
C SER A 27 19.64 10.14 4.76
N LEU A 28 20.79 9.84 5.38
CA LEU A 28 22.07 9.66 4.69
C LEU A 28 22.03 8.64 3.54
N ILE A 29 21.09 7.70 3.53
CA ILE A 29 20.86 6.73 2.43
C ILE A 29 20.59 7.47 1.12
N VAL A 30 19.83 8.56 1.19
CA VAL A 30 19.48 9.37 0.01
C VAL A 30 20.75 9.95 -0.59
N ASN A 31 21.62 10.52 0.23
CA ASN A 31 22.91 11.07 -0.19
C ASN A 31 23.82 9.97 -0.76
N ALA A 32 23.91 8.81 -0.09
CA ALA A 32 24.71 7.68 -0.56
C ALA A 32 24.21 7.14 -1.91
N SER A 33 22.89 7.10 -2.11
CA SER A 33 22.26 6.65 -3.36
C SER A 33 22.48 7.62 -4.53
N GLN A 34 22.66 8.91 -4.23
CA GLN A 34 22.82 10.00 -5.19
C GLN A 34 24.27 10.28 -5.57
N ASN A 35 25.26 9.89 -4.76
CA ASN A 35 26.69 10.14 -5.03
C ASN A 35 27.18 9.62 -6.40
N ARG A 36 26.47 8.69 -7.03
CA ARG A 36 26.75 8.24 -8.42
C ARG A 36 26.15 9.12 -9.52
N ALA A 37 25.10 9.89 -9.21
CA ALA A 37 24.36 10.72 -10.16
C ALA A 37 24.70 12.20 -9.95
N LYS A 38 25.88 12.63 -10.40
CA LYS A 38 26.50 13.93 -10.06
C LYS A 38 25.70 15.20 -10.43
N ASN A 39 24.59 15.13 -11.18
CA ASN A 39 24.00 16.32 -11.83
C ASN A 39 22.46 16.47 -11.73
N THR A 40 21.76 15.83 -10.80
CA THR A 40 20.29 15.98 -10.71
C THR A 40 19.85 16.54 -9.37
N SER A 41 19.25 17.75 -9.39
CA SER A 41 18.59 18.40 -8.24
C SER A 41 17.32 17.67 -7.76
N THR A 42 16.95 16.58 -8.42
CA THR A 42 15.71 15.84 -8.18
C THR A 42 15.97 14.65 -7.25
N SER A 43 15.25 14.64 -6.13
CA SER A 43 15.22 13.55 -5.16
C SER A 43 14.57 12.28 -5.74
N VAL A 44 15.36 11.53 -6.51
CA VAL A 44 14.92 10.31 -7.21
C VAL A 44 16.02 9.25 -7.11
N PRO A 45 15.69 7.95 -6.94
CA PRO A 45 16.69 6.89 -6.96
C PRO A 45 17.55 6.92 -8.23
N SER A 46 18.85 6.64 -8.09
CA SER A 46 19.80 6.73 -9.20
C SER A 46 19.60 5.65 -10.28
N ASN A 47 19.11 4.46 -9.89
CA ASN A 47 18.86 3.34 -10.80
C ASN A 47 17.46 3.41 -11.44
N LYS A 48 17.37 3.16 -12.76
CA LYS A 48 16.11 3.07 -13.54
C LYS A 48 15.05 2.21 -12.88
N GLU A 49 15.40 1.03 -12.37
CA GLU A 49 14.44 0.15 -11.69
C GLU A 49 14.01 0.72 -10.33
N GLY A 50 14.90 1.37 -9.59
CA GLY A 50 14.54 2.11 -8.38
C GLY A 50 13.54 3.23 -8.67
N ARG A 51 13.72 3.98 -9.76
CA ARG A 51 12.77 5.03 -10.17
C ARG A 51 11.37 4.49 -10.43
N LYS A 52 11.28 3.34 -11.11
CA LYS A 52 10.01 2.67 -11.38
C LYS A 52 9.35 2.21 -10.07
N LEU A 53 10.11 1.59 -9.18
CA LEU A 53 9.60 1.12 -7.89
C LEU A 53 9.13 2.28 -6.99
N ASP A 54 9.89 3.38 -6.89
CA ASP A 54 9.45 4.56 -6.13
C ASP A 54 8.19 5.18 -6.76
N LEU A 55 8.07 5.20 -8.09
CA LEU A 55 6.86 5.67 -8.77
C LEU A 55 5.64 4.78 -8.48
N ILE A 56 5.80 3.46 -8.51
CA ILE A 56 4.74 2.51 -8.15
C ILE A 56 4.34 2.72 -6.68
N GLY A 57 5.33 2.81 -5.79
CA GLY A 57 5.11 3.07 -4.38
C GLY A 57 4.40 4.40 -4.12
N LYS A 58 4.75 5.50 -4.80
CA LYS A 58 4.04 6.78 -4.72
C LYS A 58 2.59 6.69 -5.20
N LYS A 59 2.32 5.96 -6.28
CA LYS A 59 0.94 5.74 -6.76
C LYS A 59 0.12 4.93 -5.76
N GLN A 60 0.68 3.84 -5.25
CA GLN A 60 0.05 3.00 -4.24
C GLN A 60 -0.18 3.77 -2.93
N TYR A 61 0.78 4.60 -2.52
CA TYR A 61 0.66 5.49 -1.36
C TYR A 61 -0.50 6.46 -1.52
N SER A 62 -0.63 7.10 -2.69
CA SER A 62 -1.72 8.04 -2.97
C SER A 62 -3.09 7.36 -2.88
N LEU A 63 -3.20 6.17 -3.48
CA LEU A 63 -4.42 5.38 -3.46
C LEU A 63 -4.77 4.93 -2.03
N ALA A 64 -3.80 4.36 -1.31
CA ALA A 64 -3.98 3.89 0.05
C ALA A 64 -4.36 5.03 1.02
N SER A 65 -3.67 6.17 0.93
CA SER A 65 -3.97 7.34 1.75
C SER A 65 -5.36 7.91 1.45
N PHE A 66 -5.77 7.92 0.17
CA PHE A 66 -7.14 8.31 -0.20
C PHE A 66 -8.18 7.35 0.37
N SER A 67 -7.96 6.03 0.25
CA SER A 67 -8.86 5.02 0.81
C SER A 67 -8.99 5.16 2.33
N LEU A 68 -7.87 5.37 3.05
CA LEU A 68 -7.91 5.54 4.50
C LEU A 68 -8.68 6.80 4.92
N ARG A 69 -8.45 7.93 4.24
CA ARG A 69 -9.19 9.19 4.48
C ARG A 69 -10.69 9.02 4.21
N THR A 70 -11.05 8.31 3.14
CA THR A 70 -12.45 8.03 2.79
C THR A 70 -13.10 7.13 3.84
N SER A 71 -12.44 6.05 4.27
CA SER A 71 -12.94 5.16 5.32
C SER A 71 -13.13 5.88 6.65
N ASN A 72 -12.18 6.75 7.04
CA ASN A 72 -12.31 7.58 8.23
C ASN A 72 -13.54 8.50 8.15
N HIS A 73 -13.75 9.15 7.00
CA HIS A 73 -14.92 9.99 6.79
C HIS A 73 -16.23 9.20 6.85
N LEU A 74 -16.28 8.01 6.23
CA LEU A 74 -17.45 7.13 6.30
C LEU A 74 -17.76 6.71 7.73
N CYS A 75 -16.74 6.39 8.54
CA CYS A 75 -16.89 6.06 9.94
C CYS A 75 -17.46 7.25 10.75
N ALA A 76 -16.94 8.45 10.54
CA ALA A 76 -17.45 9.66 11.20
C ALA A 76 -18.92 9.94 10.84
N MET A 77 -19.30 9.77 9.58
CA MET A 77 -20.69 9.89 9.12
C MET A 77 -21.61 8.81 9.70
N ASP A 78 -21.14 7.57 9.80
CA ASP A 78 -21.88 6.46 10.40
C ASP A 78 -22.17 6.73 11.89
N ILE A 79 -21.16 7.20 12.65
CA ILE A 79 -21.31 7.57 14.07
C ILE A 79 -22.39 8.66 14.23
N TYR A 80 -22.35 9.71 13.41
CA TYR A 80 -23.35 10.79 13.48
C TYR A 80 -24.75 10.31 13.09
N THR A 81 -24.85 9.51 12.03
CA THR A 81 -26.12 8.93 11.57
C THR A 81 -26.72 8.04 12.66
N ARG A 82 -25.89 7.25 13.35
CA ARG A 82 -26.30 6.36 14.44
C ARG A 82 -26.82 7.19 15.61
N HIS A 83 -26.14 8.29 15.95
CA HIS A 83 -26.59 9.22 16.97
C HIS A 83 -27.98 9.83 16.69
N LEU A 84 -28.26 10.20 15.43
CA LEU A 84 -29.59 10.70 15.04
C LEU A 84 -30.66 9.61 15.15
N LEU A 85 -30.36 8.40 14.70
CA LEU A 85 -31.29 7.28 14.75
C LEU A 85 -31.61 6.85 16.18
N PHE A 86 -30.67 6.96 17.12
CA PHE A 86 -30.95 6.69 18.54
C PHE A 86 -32.00 7.63 19.16
N LYS A 87 -32.28 8.80 18.55
CA LYS A 87 -33.34 9.71 19.01
C LYS A 87 -34.72 9.36 18.44
N MET A 88 -34.78 8.56 17.37
CA MET A 88 -36.03 8.20 16.68
C MET A 88 -37.07 7.50 17.56
N PRO A 89 -36.72 6.59 18.50
CA PRO A 89 -37.72 5.92 19.33
C PRO A 89 -38.65 6.89 20.08
N THR A 90 -38.15 8.04 20.52
CA THR A 90 -38.97 9.07 21.20
C THR A 90 -40.07 9.65 20.31
N LEU A 91 -39.85 9.67 18.99
CA LEU A 91 -40.85 10.11 18.01
C LEU A 91 -41.91 9.03 17.77
N PHE A 92 -41.55 7.76 17.96
CA PHE A 92 -42.45 6.63 17.72
C PHE A 92 -43.57 6.54 18.75
N GLU A 93 -43.38 7.10 19.94
CA GLU A 93 -44.36 7.10 21.04
C GLU A 93 -45.64 7.86 20.69
N GLN A 94 -45.58 8.79 19.73
CA GLN A 94 -46.71 9.60 19.29
C GLN A 94 -47.59 8.92 18.22
N LEU A 95 -47.16 7.75 17.70
CA LEU A 95 -47.86 7.05 16.63
C LEU A 95 -48.86 6.01 17.16
N PRO A 96 -49.92 5.70 16.38
CA PRO A 96 -50.80 4.56 16.65
C PRO A 96 -50.02 3.24 16.69
N ASP A 97 -50.50 2.27 17.47
CA ASP A 97 -49.79 1.03 17.79
C ASP A 97 -49.32 0.24 16.55
N ASP A 98 -50.17 0.11 15.51
CA ASP A 98 -49.81 -0.60 14.27
C ASP A 98 -48.66 0.09 13.51
N ALA A 99 -48.70 1.42 13.42
CA ALA A 99 -47.65 2.21 12.77
C ALA A 99 -46.35 2.18 13.58
N ARG A 100 -46.46 2.27 14.92
CA ARG A 100 -45.32 2.18 15.84
C ARG A 100 -44.61 0.83 15.73
N ALA A 101 -45.35 -0.27 15.66
CA ALA A 101 -44.79 -1.62 15.54
C ALA A 101 -43.99 -1.79 14.23
N LYS A 102 -44.56 -1.35 13.10
CA LYS A 102 -43.90 -1.39 11.79
C LYS A 102 -42.62 -0.55 11.77
N LEU A 103 -42.68 0.70 12.25
CA LEU A 103 -41.54 1.60 12.26
C LEU A 103 -40.43 1.13 13.20
N SER A 104 -40.79 0.55 14.34
CA SER A 104 -39.83 -0.09 15.26
C SER A 104 -39.11 -1.28 14.61
N SER A 105 -39.79 -2.04 13.74
CA SER A 105 -39.16 -3.11 12.97
C SER A 105 -38.11 -2.56 12.00
N TYR A 106 -38.47 -1.54 11.21
CA TYR A 106 -37.53 -0.90 10.29
C TYR A 106 -36.35 -0.26 11.02
N HIS A 107 -36.60 0.37 12.17
CA HIS A 107 -35.55 0.95 12.97
C HIS A 107 -34.50 -0.08 13.40
N LYS A 108 -34.95 -1.26 13.88
CA LYS A 108 -34.04 -2.38 14.23
C LYS A 108 -33.23 -2.86 13.02
N GLU A 109 -33.87 -2.98 11.86
CA GLU A 109 -33.21 -3.39 10.62
C GLU A 109 -32.15 -2.36 10.17
N ILE A 110 -32.47 -1.06 10.23
CA ILE A 110 -31.53 0.02 9.93
C ILE A 110 -30.32 -0.05 10.87
N LEU A 111 -30.53 -0.21 12.18
CA LEU A 111 -29.42 -0.34 13.13
C LEU A 111 -28.52 -1.53 12.81
N SER A 112 -29.10 -2.68 12.43
CA SER A 112 -28.33 -3.85 12.00
C SER A 112 -27.51 -3.57 10.74
N LEU A 113 -28.08 -2.88 9.73
CA LEU A 113 -27.34 -2.47 8.53
C LEU A 113 -26.17 -1.54 8.84
N MET A 114 -26.34 -0.62 9.78
CA MET A 114 -25.27 0.29 10.21
C MET A 114 -24.13 -0.44 10.90
N ASP A 115 -24.41 -1.49 11.67
CA ASP A 115 -23.36 -2.29 12.29
C ASP A 115 -22.51 -3.00 11.22
N TYR A 116 -23.14 -3.54 10.18
CA TYR A 116 -22.41 -4.09 9.03
C TYR A 116 -21.62 -3.02 8.27
N GLN A 117 -22.16 -1.81 8.11
CA GLN A 117 -21.46 -0.70 7.46
C GLN A 117 -20.23 -0.26 8.26
N ALA A 118 -20.34 -0.20 9.59
CA ALA A 118 -19.21 0.12 10.48
C ALA A 118 -18.09 -0.93 10.37
N ILE A 119 -18.46 -2.22 10.40
CA ILE A 119 -17.49 -3.32 10.21
C ILE A 119 -16.81 -3.24 8.84
N ALA A 120 -17.56 -2.99 7.77
CA ALA A 120 -17.02 -2.82 6.43
C ALA A 120 -16.06 -1.62 6.34
N ALA A 121 -16.39 -0.49 6.98
CA ALA A 121 -15.52 0.68 7.04
C ALA A 121 -14.19 0.39 7.75
N THR A 122 -14.22 -0.35 8.86
CA THR A 122 -13.02 -0.81 9.57
C THR A 122 -12.15 -1.69 8.68
N HIS A 123 -12.73 -2.69 8.01
CA HIS A 123 -11.97 -3.55 7.09
C HIS A 123 -11.36 -2.77 5.91
N MET A 124 -12.07 -1.77 5.39
CA MET A 124 -11.52 -0.88 4.35
C MET A 124 -10.35 -0.05 4.88
N ALA A 125 -10.42 0.43 6.13
CA ALA A 125 -9.34 1.14 6.78
C ALA A 125 -8.11 0.25 6.99
N ASP A 126 -8.29 -0.97 7.50
CA ASP A 126 -7.21 -1.95 7.70
C ASP A 126 -6.53 -2.33 6.38
N ALA A 127 -7.33 -2.59 5.35
CA ALA A 127 -6.80 -2.87 4.01
C ALA A 127 -6.00 -1.67 3.47
N ALA A 128 -6.51 -0.45 3.63
CA ALA A 128 -5.80 0.76 3.23
C ALA A 128 -4.49 0.96 4.01
N ALA A 129 -4.47 0.68 5.32
CA ALA A 129 -3.27 0.75 6.15
C ALA A 129 -2.19 -0.25 5.67
N HIS A 130 -2.56 -1.49 5.37
CA HIS A 130 -1.63 -2.46 4.79
C HIS A 130 -1.10 -2.03 3.42
N GLN A 131 -1.94 -1.45 2.56
CA GLN A 131 -1.51 -0.92 1.27
C GLN A 131 -0.54 0.25 1.44
N LEU A 132 -0.74 1.10 2.46
CA LEU A 132 0.15 2.20 2.77
C LEU A 132 1.51 1.69 3.29
N ALA A 133 1.52 0.69 4.15
CA ALA A 133 2.74 0.03 4.62
C ALA A 133 3.52 -0.59 3.45
N ASN A 134 2.85 -1.30 2.53
CA ASN A 134 3.46 -1.85 1.32
C ASN A 134 4.02 -0.76 0.41
N ALA A 135 3.33 0.37 0.29
CA ALA A 135 3.81 1.51 -0.48
C ALA A 135 5.08 2.11 0.13
N VAL A 136 5.14 2.28 1.45
CA VAL A 136 6.35 2.73 2.16
C VAL A 136 7.49 1.74 1.97
N PHE A 137 7.23 0.44 2.12
CA PHE A 137 8.18 -0.64 1.88
C PHE A 137 8.78 -0.56 0.47
N LEU A 138 7.94 -0.51 -0.57
CA LEU A 138 8.40 -0.42 -1.97
C LEU A 138 9.27 0.81 -2.22
N ARG A 139 8.90 1.94 -1.62
CA ARG A 139 9.68 3.18 -1.72
C ARG A 139 11.02 3.02 -1.01
N ARG A 140 11.07 2.50 0.22
CA ARG A 140 12.35 2.21 0.92
C ARG A 140 13.23 1.27 0.10
N HIS A 141 12.67 0.17 -0.40
CA HIS A 141 13.37 -0.78 -1.26
C HIS A 141 14.00 -0.07 -2.46
N ALA A 142 13.25 0.79 -3.15
CA ALA A 142 13.73 1.52 -4.31
C ALA A 142 15.00 2.35 -4.03
N TRP A 143 15.08 2.99 -2.86
CA TRP A 143 16.23 3.79 -2.44
C TRP A 143 17.40 2.92 -1.98
N LEU A 144 17.12 1.88 -1.19
CA LEU A 144 18.13 0.98 -0.63
C LEU A 144 18.87 0.15 -1.69
N ARG A 145 18.21 -0.19 -2.81
CA ARG A 145 18.83 -0.93 -3.95
C ARG A 145 20.11 -0.31 -4.50
N THR A 146 20.27 1.01 -4.34
CA THR A 146 21.45 1.74 -4.83
C THR A 146 22.43 2.10 -3.73
N ALA A 147 22.05 1.88 -2.47
CA ALA A 147 22.94 2.07 -1.35
C ALA A 147 23.90 0.88 -1.23
N THR A 148 25.19 1.16 -1.08
CA THR A 148 26.21 0.12 -0.85
C THR A 148 26.22 -0.25 0.64
N ILE A 149 25.18 -0.94 1.10
CA ILE A 149 25.01 -1.40 2.48
C ILE A 149 24.95 -2.94 2.53
N THR A 150 25.13 -3.51 3.73
CA THR A 150 25.02 -4.97 3.92
C THR A 150 23.56 -5.41 3.91
N ASP A 151 23.29 -6.67 3.54
CA ASP A 151 21.92 -7.21 3.51
C ASP A 151 21.23 -7.16 4.89
N VAL A 152 22.01 -7.34 5.96
CA VAL A 152 21.53 -7.20 7.35
C VAL A 152 21.05 -5.76 7.62
N ALA A 153 21.81 -4.76 7.18
CA ALA A 153 21.43 -3.35 7.29
C ALA A 153 20.18 -3.06 6.45
N HIS A 154 20.15 -3.59 5.22
CA HIS A 154 19.05 -3.44 4.28
C HIS A 154 17.73 -3.90 4.91
N ASN A 155 17.67 -5.15 5.39
CA ASN A 155 16.45 -5.73 5.97
C ASN A 155 15.99 -4.98 7.23
N ARG A 156 16.93 -4.56 8.08
CA ARG A 156 16.63 -3.80 9.31
C ARG A 156 16.01 -2.43 8.99
N ILE A 157 16.57 -1.71 8.02
CA ILE A 157 16.11 -0.37 7.64
C ILE A 157 14.78 -0.44 6.88
N GLU A 158 14.64 -1.43 6.01
CA GLU A 158 13.44 -1.63 5.21
C GLU A 158 12.22 -1.97 6.08
N GLY A 159 12.41 -2.87 7.07
CA GLY A 159 11.38 -3.31 8.00
C GLY A 159 11.14 -2.41 9.22
N ALA A 160 11.81 -1.26 9.33
CA ALA A 160 11.59 -0.32 10.43
C ALA A 160 10.13 0.16 10.48
N PRO A 161 9.58 0.59 11.64
CA PRO A 161 8.27 1.22 11.67
C PRO A 161 8.22 2.49 10.81
N PHE A 162 7.02 2.87 10.37
CA PHE A 162 6.79 4.13 9.65
C PHE A 162 6.25 5.16 10.64
N GLU A 163 6.97 6.28 10.79
CA GLU A 163 6.71 7.31 11.80
C GLU A 163 5.96 8.53 11.24
N GLY A 164 5.69 8.57 9.93
CA GLY A 164 4.94 9.67 9.30
C GLY A 164 5.77 10.90 8.92
N GLU A 165 6.90 11.16 9.60
CA GLU A 165 7.75 12.33 9.32
C GLU A 165 8.51 12.23 7.99
N GLY A 166 8.91 11.01 7.63
CA GLY A 166 9.70 10.75 6.45
C GLY A 166 9.71 9.28 6.05
N LEU A 167 10.29 9.00 4.89
CA LEU A 167 10.35 7.66 4.33
C LEU A 167 11.12 6.70 5.22
N PHE A 168 12.21 7.13 5.86
CA PHE A 168 13.01 6.32 6.78
C PHE A 168 12.78 6.77 8.23
N ALA A 169 12.92 5.83 9.16
CA ALA A 169 12.81 6.12 10.59
C ALA A 169 13.97 7.00 11.06
N ALA A 170 13.77 7.81 12.10
CA ALA A 170 14.82 8.69 12.63
C ALA A 170 16.10 7.92 13.07
N THR A 171 15.92 6.68 13.54
CA THR A 171 17.00 5.77 13.98
C THR A 171 17.82 5.16 12.83
N THR A 172 17.43 5.41 11.58
CA THR A 172 18.09 4.84 10.39
C THR A 172 19.53 5.32 10.26
N ASP A 173 19.77 6.61 10.45
CA ASP A 173 21.10 7.20 10.28
C ASP A 173 22.05 6.74 11.39
N GLU A 174 21.58 6.68 12.63
CA GLU A 174 22.34 6.10 13.75
C GLU A 174 22.70 4.64 13.50
N SER A 175 21.74 3.84 13.01
CA SER A 175 21.96 2.43 12.67
C SER A 175 23.04 2.28 11.59
N LEU A 176 23.03 3.14 10.57
CA LEU A 176 24.05 3.14 9.52
C LEU A 176 25.43 3.52 10.04
N GLU A 177 25.52 4.56 10.87
CA GLU A 177 26.78 4.96 11.48
C GLU A 177 27.39 3.84 12.32
N ASN A 178 26.59 3.16 13.12
CA ASN A 178 27.04 2.05 13.95
C ASN A 178 27.58 0.89 13.10
N ILE A 179 26.91 0.56 11.99
CA ILE A 179 27.38 -0.47 11.04
C ILE A 179 28.69 -0.04 10.37
N LEU A 180 28.83 1.24 10.00
CA LEU A 180 30.06 1.77 9.43
C LEU A 180 31.21 1.76 10.45
N LYS A 181 30.95 2.11 11.72
CA LYS A 181 31.92 2.05 12.82
C LYS A 181 32.38 0.61 13.05
N MET A 182 31.44 -0.34 13.18
CA MET A 182 31.75 -1.76 13.32
C MET A 182 32.63 -2.27 12.16
N ARG A 183 32.30 -1.91 10.93
CA ARG A 183 33.10 -2.29 9.75
C ARG A 183 34.52 -1.71 9.81
N LYS A 184 34.67 -0.43 10.17
CA LYS A 184 35.99 0.20 10.34
C LYS A 184 36.82 -0.52 11.41
N THR A 185 36.22 -0.84 12.55
CA THR A 185 36.87 -1.58 13.64
C THR A 185 37.25 -3.00 13.22
N ALA A 186 36.38 -3.74 12.53
CA ALA A 186 36.70 -5.06 12.01
C ALA A 186 37.86 -5.01 11.00
N CYS A 187 37.87 -4.00 10.13
CA CYS A 187 38.99 -3.77 9.22
C CYS A 187 40.30 -3.50 9.98
N SER A 188 40.32 -2.67 11.03
CA SER A 188 41.56 -2.39 11.77
C SER A 188 42.18 -3.64 12.41
N TYR A 189 41.36 -4.59 12.89
CA TYR A 189 41.87 -5.85 13.44
C TYR A 189 42.45 -6.78 12.36
N SER A 190 41.90 -6.78 11.14
CA SER A 190 42.43 -7.59 10.03
C SER A 190 43.83 -7.16 9.57
N TYR A 191 44.20 -5.89 9.75
CA TYR A 191 45.54 -5.37 9.42
C TYR A 191 46.60 -5.62 10.51
N GLN A 192 46.21 -5.86 11.76
CA GLN A 192 47.15 -6.14 12.85
C GLN A 192 47.62 -7.61 12.93
N GLY A 193 47.03 -8.51 12.13
CA GLY A 193 47.41 -9.94 12.07
C GLY A 193 48.47 -10.30 11.02
N SER A 194 49.01 -9.34 10.25
CA SER A 194 49.93 -9.60 9.12
C SER A 194 51.26 -8.84 9.23
N SER A 195 51.85 -8.84 10.43
CA SER A 195 53.30 -8.71 10.62
C SER A 195 53.75 -9.91 11.44
N SER A 196 54.05 -11.06 10.84
CA SER A 196 55.39 -11.29 10.29
C SER A 196 55.43 -12.70 9.70
N GLN A 197 55.75 -12.82 8.40
CA GLN A 197 56.71 -13.80 7.90
C GLN A 197 57.25 -13.32 6.55
N PRO A 198 58.59 -13.20 6.38
CA PRO A 198 59.18 -12.92 5.10
C PRO A 198 59.19 -14.17 4.22
N SER A 199 58.90 -13.92 2.95
CA SER A 199 59.00 -14.80 1.79
C SER A 199 60.29 -15.63 1.74
N SER A 200 60.13 -16.92 1.44
CA SER A 200 61.02 -17.63 0.52
C SER A 200 60.32 -18.88 -0.01
N HIS A 201 59.85 -18.85 -1.26
CA HIS A 201 60.29 -19.78 -2.32
C HIS A 201 59.57 -19.51 -3.66
N PRO A 202 60.29 -19.65 -4.80
CA PRO A 202 59.74 -19.49 -6.14
C PRO A 202 59.26 -20.83 -6.72
N GLY A 203 58.20 -20.80 -7.53
CA GLY A 203 57.80 -21.95 -8.35
C GLY A 203 56.54 -21.68 -9.17
N PRO A 204 56.61 -21.63 -10.51
CA PRO A 204 55.43 -21.50 -11.34
C PRO A 204 54.81 -22.90 -11.53
N SER A 205 53.85 -23.27 -10.69
CA SER A 205 53.03 -24.46 -10.92
C SER A 205 51.81 -24.11 -11.78
N GLN A 206 51.90 -24.49 -13.05
CA GLN A 206 50.81 -24.48 -14.01
C GLN A 206 49.73 -25.48 -13.58
N TRP A 207 48.75 -25.03 -12.82
CA TRP A 207 47.51 -25.79 -12.65
C TRP A 207 46.62 -25.54 -13.86
N ARG A 208 46.73 -26.48 -14.82
CA ARG A 208 45.75 -26.69 -15.89
C ARG A 208 44.37 -26.79 -15.25
N ARG A 209 43.45 -25.92 -15.68
CA ARG A 209 42.01 -26.12 -15.45
C ARG A 209 41.59 -27.39 -16.21
N PRO A 210 40.97 -28.38 -15.57
CA PRO A 210 40.22 -29.38 -16.31
C PRO A 210 39.05 -28.67 -17.01
N TYR A 211 38.92 -28.91 -18.31
CA TYR A 211 37.70 -28.64 -19.05
C TYR A 211 36.57 -29.43 -18.37
N THR A 212 35.72 -28.74 -17.60
CA THR A 212 34.45 -29.34 -17.18
C THR A 212 33.51 -29.31 -18.39
N SER A 213 33.16 -30.52 -18.80
CA SER A 213 32.15 -30.85 -19.79
C SER A 213 30.83 -30.12 -19.53
N ALA A 214 30.17 -29.76 -20.63
CA ALA A 214 28.80 -29.30 -20.69
C ALA A 214 27.88 -30.01 -19.69
N GLY A 215 27.35 -29.26 -18.73
CA GLY A 215 26.18 -29.65 -17.96
C GLY A 215 24.90 -29.40 -18.78
N PRO A 216 23.87 -30.25 -18.65
CA PRO A 216 22.62 -30.10 -19.38
C PRO A 216 21.86 -28.85 -18.94
N ARG A 217 21.12 -28.25 -19.89
CA ARG A 217 20.20 -27.13 -19.68
C ARG A 217 19.28 -27.40 -18.47
N PRO A 218 18.99 -26.39 -17.62
CA PRO A 218 17.92 -26.52 -16.65
C PRO A 218 16.60 -26.74 -17.39
N GLN A 219 15.97 -27.89 -17.12
CA GLN A 219 14.57 -28.13 -17.42
C GLN A 219 13.74 -27.01 -16.81
N GLN A 220 12.89 -26.41 -17.64
CA GLN A 220 11.83 -25.50 -17.22
C GLN A 220 10.95 -26.21 -16.18
N CYS A 221 10.81 -25.61 -14.99
CA CYS A 221 9.89 -26.10 -13.97
C CYS A 221 8.43 -26.00 -14.47
N PRO A 222 7.57 -27.02 -14.28
CA PRO A 222 6.21 -27.05 -14.84
C PRO A 222 5.16 -26.15 -14.15
N TRP A 223 5.54 -25.32 -13.19
CA TRP A 223 4.57 -24.58 -12.37
C TRP A 223 4.04 -23.28 -12.99
N GLN A 224 4.43 -22.95 -14.23
CA GLN A 224 3.92 -21.76 -14.94
C GLN A 224 2.60 -21.95 -15.70
N SER A 225 1.97 -23.14 -15.65
CA SER A 225 0.69 -23.39 -16.35
C SER A 225 -0.57 -23.17 -15.50
N TYR A 226 -0.48 -22.66 -14.27
CA TYR A 226 -1.62 -22.56 -13.34
C TYR A 226 -2.07 -21.12 -12.99
N GLN A 227 -1.81 -20.13 -13.86
CA GLN A 227 -2.30 -18.75 -13.66
C GLN A 227 -3.06 -18.14 -14.85
N GLN A 228 -3.60 -18.95 -15.77
CA GLN A 228 -4.43 -18.44 -16.88
C GLN A 228 -5.87 -18.96 -16.96
N SER A 229 -6.35 -19.69 -15.96
CA SER A 229 -7.78 -20.03 -15.86
C SER A 229 -8.32 -19.60 -14.51
N HIS A 230 -9.49 -18.96 -14.52
CA HIS A 230 -10.30 -18.54 -13.37
C HIS A 230 -10.14 -17.11 -12.83
N TYR A 231 -10.30 -16.12 -13.71
CA TYR A 231 -11.00 -14.88 -13.35
C TYR A 231 -12.03 -14.52 -14.43
N TYR A 232 -13.09 -15.31 -14.50
CA TYR A 232 -14.40 -14.84 -14.97
C TYR A 232 -15.44 -15.29 -13.94
N CYS A 233 -15.52 -14.57 -12.81
CA CYS A 233 -16.75 -14.55 -12.03
C CYS A 233 -17.62 -13.44 -12.63
N SER A 234 -18.36 -13.81 -13.69
CA SER A 234 -19.39 -12.98 -14.30
C SER A 234 -20.65 -13.07 -13.43
N THR A 235 -20.76 -12.22 -12.42
CA THR A 235 -22.04 -11.91 -11.78
C THR A 235 -22.73 -10.80 -12.57
N GLN A 236 -23.21 -11.14 -13.77
CA GLN A 236 -24.30 -10.36 -14.38
C GLN A 236 -25.63 -10.85 -13.78
N PRO A 237 -26.47 -9.97 -13.23
CA PRO A 237 -27.84 -10.34 -12.90
C PRO A 237 -28.62 -10.67 -14.19
N PRO A 238 -29.58 -11.61 -14.14
CA PRO A 238 -30.37 -11.99 -15.31
C PRO A 238 -31.17 -10.78 -15.82
N ARG A 239 -31.08 -10.52 -17.13
CA ARG A 239 -31.96 -9.57 -17.82
C ARG A 239 -33.42 -9.99 -17.64
N PRO A 240 -34.34 -9.08 -17.28
CA PRO A 240 -35.76 -9.38 -17.30
C PRO A 240 -36.22 -9.67 -18.73
N ARG A 241 -36.93 -10.79 -18.87
CA ARG A 241 -37.58 -11.25 -20.09
C ARG A 241 -38.72 -10.28 -20.41
N ALA A 242 -38.61 -9.59 -21.55
CA ALA A 242 -39.69 -8.74 -22.05
C ALA A 242 -40.92 -9.60 -22.38
N THR A 243 -41.92 -9.56 -21.51
CA THR A 243 -43.28 -10.01 -21.84
C THR A 243 -43.94 -8.96 -22.72
N GLN A 244 -44.13 -9.29 -24.00
CA GLN A 244 -45.09 -8.61 -24.86
C GLN A 244 -46.51 -8.85 -24.32
N SER A 245 -47.06 -7.88 -23.61
CA SER A 245 -48.51 -7.73 -23.49
C SER A 245 -48.84 -6.28 -23.15
N GLY A 246 -49.61 -5.62 -24.01
CA GLY A 246 -50.02 -4.24 -23.76
C GLY A 246 -50.60 -3.57 -25.00
N ARG A 247 -51.82 -3.99 -25.37
CA ARG A 247 -52.65 -3.33 -26.39
C ARG A 247 -52.80 -1.84 -26.05
N ARG A 248 -52.43 -0.96 -26.99
CA ARG A 248 -52.92 0.43 -27.01
C ARG A 248 -54.39 0.42 -27.41
N TYR A 249 -55.25 0.91 -26.54
CA TYR A 249 -56.56 1.40 -26.92
C TYR A 249 -56.41 2.87 -27.33
N ASP A 250 -56.55 3.13 -28.63
CA ASP A 250 -56.73 4.48 -29.16
C ASP A 250 -58.19 4.90 -28.94
N HIS A 251 -58.42 5.79 -27.98
CA HIS A 251 -59.68 6.52 -27.88
C HIS A 251 -59.59 7.80 -28.72
N LYS A 252 -60.28 7.81 -29.87
CA LYS A 252 -60.67 9.03 -30.58
C LYS A 252 -61.82 9.71 -29.84
N PRO A 253 -61.78 11.04 -29.61
CA PRO A 253 -62.99 11.81 -29.40
C PRO A 253 -63.61 12.15 -30.77
N LYS A 254 -64.88 11.77 -30.97
CA LYS A 254 -65.71 12.31 -32.05
C LYS A 254 -66.35 13.60 -31.56
N HIS A 255 -65.98 14.72 -32.16
CA HIS A 255 -66.78 15.94 -32.21
C HIS A 255 -67.73 15.85 -33.40
N SER A 256 -69.03 16.09 -33.14
CA SER A 256 -70.11 16.48 -34.08
C SER A 256 -71.43 16.15 -33.37
N SER A 257 -72.46 16.97 -33.28
CA SER A 257 -72.77 18.35 -33.67
C SER A 257 -74.06 18.71 -32.90
#